data_AF-A0A1I0D254-F1
#
_entry.id   AF-A0A1I0D254-F1
#
_cell.length_a   1.000
_cell.length_b   1.000
_cell.length_c   1.000
_cell.angle_alpha   90.00
_cell.angle_beta   90.00
_cell.angle_gamma   90.00
#
_symmetry.space_group_name_H-M   'P 1'
#
loop_
_entity.id
_entity.type
_entity.pdbx_description
1 polymer ?
#
loop_
_entity_poly.entity_id
_entity_poly.type
_entity_poly.pdbx_seq_one_letter_code
_entity_poly.pdbx_strand_id
1 'polypeptide(L)'
;MKTRRAAFLMLALLVALPAGADESDDSEKVRREATEKLNQLLDQTGSALSGAGASTGTSELDSALGYSNEIASQLEQLRNARGEDAAAKQMTEVWPGKTQEFRRSLELLKQVKQQQFSFDPLRETCKTTEDQLMGTVRAYLNAPDDAEEGVRTVTERAEKFATETRQQLEAAERKWGEQERLLEESKRFSFDEGNWRAVRDRVQETAAAMQGHMKTRLEESRTACGNLAQGVNNPEVVSALKMLNDRDLLVKTALERIAGDYEAWKKERREMKPGGKFRQENADKLLQAFCDQDEYQLADRVQRVADEVASTMGNLQRLYLERLQRLLDDLKAVESTKTPALKAEVSRQKRNMTAAYKRLEEAGNLGILRGRNNPMVNMYLENGNKKHLALQTGCTAMEYEIPGGRIDCVNVSDGSCEVIEIKPNSPTGRSAGEEQIAKRKTVLEELHRDDELPELMKRCVKDGSLNIRYQVKYYEYCPVGIENIDVLTEDADE
;
A
#
# COMPACT_ATOMS: atom_id res chain seq x y z
N MET A 1 -65.77 -87.40 -73.14
CA MET A 1 -66.42 -88.15 -72.03
C MET A 1 -66.43 -87.22 -70.82
N LYS A 2 -67.53 -86.55 -70.40
CA LYS A 2 -68.68 -87.09 -69.60
C LYS A 2 -68.16 -88.09 -68.56
N THR A 3 -68.18 -87.91 -67.24
CA THR A 3 -69.08 -87.29 -66.22
C THR A 3 -68.35 -87.45 -64.86
N ARG A 4 -68.55 -86.75 -63.73
CA ARG A 4 -69.71 -86.59 -62.80
C ARG A 4 -69.29 -85.56 -61.71
N ARG A 5 -70.06 -84.50 -61.42
CA ARG A 5 -70.93 -84.30 -60.23
C ARG A 5 -70.37 -84.73 -58.86
N ALA A 6 -70.21 -83.77 -57.95
CA ALA A 6 -70.78 -83.80 -56.60
C ALA A 6 -70.82 -82.37 -56.02
N ALA A 7 -72.01 -81.94 -55.64
CA ALA A 7 -72.27 -80.73 -54.87
C ALA A 7 -72.11 -81.05 -53.38
N PHE A 8 -71.60 -80.10 -52.59
CA PHE A 8 -71.82 -80.05 -51.15
C PHE A 8 -72.09 -78.60 -50.74
N LEU A 9 -73.24 -78.42 -50.08
CA LEU A 9 -73.75 -77.19 -49.52
C LEU A 9 -73.35 -77.12 -48.04
N MET A 10 -72.91 -75.92 -47.63
CA MET A 10 -72.81 -75.30 -46.29
C MET A 10 -72.85 -76.15 -45.00
N LEU A 11 -71.88 -75.86 -44.12
CA LEU A 11 -72.18 -75.56 -42.71
C LEU A 11 -71.27 -74.43 -42.22
N ALA A 12 -71.87 -73.39 -41.66
CA ALA A 12 -71.21 -72.21 -41.12
C ALA A 12 -70.59 -72.48 -39.73
N LEU A 13 -69.39 -71.93 -39.50
CA LEU A 13 -68.88 -71.63 -38.17
C LEU A 13 -68.29 -70.21 -38.21
N LEU A 14 -69.07 -69.24 -37.71
CA LEU A 14 -68.58 -67.90 -37.38
C LEU A 14 -67.71 -68.04 -36.13
N VAL A 15 -66.40 -67.82 -36.27
CA VAL A 15 -65.51 -67.53 -35.14
C VAL A 15 -65.22 -66.03 -35.19
N ALA A 16 -65.88 -65.29 -34.31
CA ALA A 16 -65.49 -63.92 -34.00
C ALA A 16 -64.25 -63.97 -33.11
N LEU A 17 -63.09 -63.66 -33.68
CA LEU A 17 -61.87 -63.37 -32.92
C LEU A 17 -61.91 -61.89 -32.50
N PRO A 18 -61.69 -61.54 -31.22
CA PRO A 18 -61.44 -60.17 -30.83
C PRO A 18 -60.02 -59.79 -31.25
N ALA A 19 -59.89 -59.21 -32.45
CA ALA A 19 -58.71 -58.45 -32.84
C ALA A 19 -58.94 -57.00 -32.39
N GLY A 20 -58.29 -56.57 -31.31
CA GLY A 20 -58.37 -55.16 -30.90
C GLY A 20 -57.99 -54.78 -29.47
N ALA A 21 -57.29 -55.63 -28.71
CA ALA A 21 -56.92 -55.31 -27.32
C ALA A 21 -55.41 -55.11 -27.06
N ASP A 22 -54.52 -55.53 -27.97
CA ASP A 22 -53.06 -55.45 -27.75
C ASP A 22 -52.44 -54.16 -28.32
N GLU A 23 -53.00 -53.60 -29.40
CA GLU A 23 -52.42 -52.40 -30.06
C GLU A 23 -52.66 -51.10 -29.27
N SER A 24 -53.67 -51.08 -28.38
CA SER A 24 -53.98 -49.90 -27.56
C SER A 24 -53.04 -49.74 -26.37
N ASP A 25 -52.52 -50.84 -25.81
CA ASP A 25 -51.68 -50.82 -24.61
C ASP A 25 -50.28 -50.30 -24.93
N ASP A 26 -49.71 -50.71 -26.08
CA ASP A 26 -48.42 -50.21 -26.57
C ASP A 26 -48.47 -48.71 -26.90
N SER A 27 -49.54 -48.22 -27.52
CA SER A 27 -49.70 -46.80 -27.85
C SER A 27 -49.82 -45.92 -26.59
N GLU A 28 -50.51 -46.40 -25.55
CA GLU A 28 -50.62 -45.70 -24.27
C GLU A 28 -49.28 -45.60 -23.54
N LYS A 29 -48.52 -46.70 -23.52
CA LYS A 29 -47.18 -46.71 -22.94
C LYS A 29 -46.24 -45.72 -23.64
N VAL A 30 -46.18 -45.74 -24.97
CA VAL A 30 -45.34 -44.83 -25.76
C VAL A 30 -45.75 -43.37 -25.54
N ARG A 31 -47.07 -43.08 -25.51
CA ARG A 31 -47.59 -41.74 -25.22
C ARG A 31 -47.12 -41.24 -23.86
N ARG A 32 -47.24 -42.06 -22.81
CA ARG A 32 -46.82 -41.70 -21.45
C ARG A 32 -45.31 -41.44 -21.36
N GLU A 33 -44.50 -42.33 -21.94
CA GLU A 33 -43.03 -42.20 -21.94
C GLU A 33 -42.59 -40.93 -22.67
N ALA A 34 -43.19 -40.61 -23.83
CA ALA A 34 -42.89 -39.39 -24.57
C ALA A 34 -43.29 -38.12 -23.79
N THR A 35 -44.47 -38.09 -23.16
CA THR A 35 -44.90 -36.96 -22.32
C THR A 35 -43.99 -36.76 -21.10
N GLU A 36 -43.59 -37.83 -20.41
CA GLU A 36 -42.65 -37.75 -19.29
C GLU A 36 -41.28 -37.23 -19.74
N LYS A 37 -40.76 -37.74 -20.86
CA LYS A 37 -39.49 -37.30 -21.44
C LYS A 37 -39.52 -35.83 -21.84
N LEU A 38 -40.64 -35.35 -22.41
CA LEU A 38 -40.83 -33.94 -22.74
C LEU A 38 -40.73 -33.04 -21.50
N ASN A 39 -41.41 -33.41 -20.41
CA ASN A 39 -41.34 -32.65 -19.15
C ASN A 39 -39.92 -32.66 -18.56
N GLN A 40 -39.23 -33.81 -18.59
CA GLN A 40 -37.83 -33.92 -18.16
C GLN A 40 -36.91 -32.99 -18.98
N LEU A 41 -37.09 -32.93 -20.31
CA LEU A 41 -36.30 -32.07 -21.18
C LEU A 41 -36.56 -30.59 -20.90
N LEU A 42 -37.79 -30.20 -20.59
CA LEU A 42 -38.11 -28.83 -20.18
C LEU A 42 -37.43 -28.46 -18.85
N ASP A 43 -37.40 -29.37 -17.88
CA ASP A 43 -36.72 -29.15 -16.60
C ASP A 43 -35.20 -29.05 -16.77
N GLN A 44 -34.62 -29.91 -17.63
CA GLN A 44 -33.20 -29.86 -18.00
C GLN A 44 -32.86 -28.56 -18.72
N THR A 45 -33.75 -28.10 -19.60
CA THR A 45 -33.62 -26.80 -20.29
C THR A 45 -33.63 -25.65 -19.30
N GLY A 46 -34.59 -25.61 -18.37
CA GLY A 46 -34.64 -24.60 -17.32
C GLY A 46 -33.40 -24.62 -16.42
N SER A 47 -32.88 -25.82 -16.11
CA SER A 47 -31.66 -26.00 -15.33
C SER A 47 -30.41 -25.52 -16.06
N ALA A 48 -30.28 -25.81 -17.36
CA ALA A 48 -29.17 -25.33 -18.18
C ALA A 48 -29.16 -23.80 -18.27
N LEU A 49 -30.32 -23.17 -18.39
CA LEU A 49 -30.44 -21.71 -18.41
C LEU A 49 -30.14 -21.06 -17.06
N SER A 50 -30.27 -21.79 -15.96
CA SER A 50 -29.96 -21.28 -14.62
C SER A 50 -28.48 -20.93 -14.50
N GLY A 51 -28.18 -19.63 -14.38
CA GLY A 51 -26.80 -19.13 -14.27
C GLY A 51 -26.13 -18.81 -15.61
N ALA A 52 -26.78 -19.10 -16.75
CA ALA A 52 -26.29 -18.76 -18.08
C ALA A 52 -26.09 -17.24 -18.26
N GLY A 53 -26.77 -16.41 -17.47
CA GLY A 53 -26.58 -14.95 -17.47
C GLY A 53 -25.26 -14.50 -16.83
N ALA A 54 -24.65 -15.29 -15.94
CA ALA A 54 -23.47 -14.92 -15.18
C ALA A 54 -22.16 -15.58 -15.66
N SER A 55 -22.26 -16.73 -16.33
CA SER A 55 -21.09 -17.47 -16.84
C SER A 55 -20.30 -16.68 -17.90
N THR A 56 -19.07 -17.07 -18.22
CA THR A 56 -18.30 -16.42 -19.31
C THR A 56 -18.47 -17.11 -20.68
N GLY A 57 -18.98 -18.36 -20.70
CA GLY A 57 -19.12 -19.19 -21.90
C GLY A 57 -20.54 -19.24 -22.47
N THR A 58 -20.71 -19.98 -23.58
CA THR A 58 -22.02 -20.24 -24.20
C THR A 58 -22.56 -21.65 -23.93
N SER A 59 -21.83 -22.48 -23.17
CA SER A 59 -22.12 -23.90 -22.94
C SER A 59 -23.54 -24.16 -22.45
N GLU A 60 -24.03 -23.30 -21.56
CA GLU A 60 -25.38 -23.38 -21.00
C GLU A 60 -26.46 -23.18 -22.08
N LEU A 61 -26.27 -22.17 -22.94
CA LEU A 61 -27.17 -21.86 -24.04
C LEU A 61 -27.10 -22.92 -25.14
N ASP A 62 -25.91 -23.47 -25.40
CA ASP A 62 -25.70 -24.55 -26.35
C ASP A 62 -26.40 -25.85 -25.89
N SER A 63 -26.34 -26.14 -24.59
CA SER A 63 -27.06 -27.27 -23.99
C SER A 63 -28.58 -27.08 -24.09
N ALA A 64 -29.09 -25.88 -23.76
CA ALA A 64 -30.50 -25.55 -23.90
C ALA A 64 -30.99 -25.64 -25.36
N LEU A 65 -30.18 -25.21 -26.33
CA LEU A 65 -30.45 -25.38 -27.77
C LEU A 65 -30.48 -26.85 -28.17
N GLY A 66 -29.58 -27.68 -27.60
CA GLY A 66 -29.59 -29.13 -27.76
C GLY A 66 -30.91 -29.75 -27.30
N TYR A 67 -31.31 -29.47 -26.05
CA TYR A 67 -32.58 -29.94 -25.49
C TYR A 67 -33.80 -29.47 -26.29
N SER A 68 -33.77 -28.25 -26.85
CA SER A 68 -34.84 -27.77 -27.74
C SER A 68 -35.01 -28.64 -28.99
N ASN A 69 -33.94 -29.20 -29.54
CA ASN A 69 -34.02 -30.12 -30.69
C ASN A 69 -34.57 -31.49 -30.27
N GLU A 70 -34.18 -31.96 -29.09
CA GLU A 70 -34.72 -33.21 -28.52
C GLU A 70 -36.22 -33.08 -28.23
N ILE A 71 -36.68 -31.94 -27.70
CA ILE A 71 -38.12 -31.65 -27.48
C ILE A 71 -38.88 -31.73 -28.81
N ALA A 72 -38.37 -31.13 -29.88
CA ALA A 72 -39.01 -31.20 -31.20
C ALA A 72 -39.10 -32.65 -31.71
N SER A 73 -38.05 -33.45 -31.52
CA SER A 73 -38.05 -34.88 -31.89
C SER A 73 -39.07 -35.69 -31.08
N GLN A 74 -39.17 -35.45 -29.76
CA GLN A 74 -40.13 -36.11 -28.89
C GLN A 74 -41.58 -35.71 -29.17
N LEU A 75 -41.83 -34.45 -29.55
CA LEU A 75 -43.16 -34.00 -29.99
C LEU A 75 -43.63 -34.75 -31.25
N GLU A 76 -42.73 -35.05 -32.19
CA GLU A 76 -43.08 -35.83 -33.38
C GLU A 76 -43.36 -37.31 -33.02
N GLN A 77 -42.61 -37.89 -32.08
CA GLN A 77 -42.92 -39.24 -31.56
C GLN A 77 -44.29 -39.28 -30.88
N LEU A 78 -44.56 -38.30 -30.01
CA LEU A 78 -45.85 -38.16 -29.34
C LEU A 78 -47.00 -37.98 -30.36
N ARG A 79 -46.78 -37.22 -31.43
CA ARG A 79 -47.78 -37.01 -32.49
C ARG A 79 -48.22 -38.31 -33.14
N ASN A 80 -47.30 -39.26 -33.34
CA ASN A 80 -47.60 -40.56 -33.91
C ASN A 80 -48.33 -41.50 -32.93
N ALA A 81 -48.18 -41.29 -31.62
CA ALA A 81 -48.76 -42.13 -30.56
C ALA A 81 -49.93 -41.49 -29.80
N ARG A 82 -50.34 -40.26 -30.14
CA ARG A 82 -51.28 -39.46 -29.34
C ARG A 82 -52.70 -40.04 -29.25
N GLY A 83 -53.16 -40.72 -30.30
CA GLY A 83 -54.54 -41.20 -30.40
C GLY A 83 -55.57 -40.07 -30.16
N GLU A 84 -56.58 -40.36 -29.33
CA GLU A 84 -57.64 -39.43 -28.95
C GLU A 84 -57.35 -38.62 -27.67
N ASP A 85 -56.17 -38.77 -27.07
CA ASP A 85 -55.79 -38.08 -25.83
C ASP A 85 -55.72 -36.55 -26.04
N ALA A 86 -56.53 -35.81 -25.28
CA ALA A 86 -56.67 -34.36 -25.46
C ALA A 86 -55.39 -33.59 -25.11
N ALA A 87 -54.65 -34.03 -24.08
CA ALA A 87 -53.42 -33.37 -23.66
C ALA A 87 -52.30 -33.58 -24.71
N ALA A 88 -52.15 -34.81 -25.21
CA ALA A 88 -51.20 -35.12 -26.27
C ALA A 88 -51.54 -34.41 -27.59
N LYS A 89 -52.82 -34.27 -27.94
CA LYS A 89 -53.25 -33.43 -29.08
C LYS A 89 -52.84 -31.97 -28.89
N GLN A 90 -53.13 -31.38 -27.72
CA GLN A 90 -52.75 -30.01 -27.42
C GLN A 90 -51.23 -29.78 -27.49
N MET A 91 -50.44 -30.65 -26.85
CA MET A 91 -48.97 -30.58 -26.89
C MET A 91 -48.46 -30.64 -28.34
N THR A 92 -48.94 -31.61 -29.13
CA THR A 92 -48.44 -31.85 -30.50
C THR A 92 -48.90 -30.81 -31.52
N GLU A 93 -49.96 -30.05 -31.22
CA GLU A 93 -50.47 -28.98 -32.10
C GLU A 93 -49.90 -27.61 -31.76
N VAL A 94 -49.68 -27.31 -30.46
CA VAL A 94 -49.24 -25.98 -30.00
C VAL A 94 -47.73 -25.91 -29.79
N TRP A 95 -47.13 -26.91 -29.13
CA TRP A 95 -45.74 -26.82 -28.68
C TRP A 95 -44.69 -26.76 -29.80
N PRO A 96 -44.89 -27.34 -31.01
CA PRO A 96 -43.90 -27.19 -32.08
C PRO A 96 -43.61 -25.73 -32.44
N GLY A 97 -44.66 -24.91 -32.56
CA GLY A 97 -44.51 -23.46 -32.81
C GLY A 97 -43.80 -22.75 -31.64
N LYS A 98 -44.14 -23.12 -30.41
CA LYS A 98 -43.50 -22.55 -29.20
C LYS A 98 -42.05 -22.97 -29.03
N THR A 99 -41.68 -24.16 -29.49
CA THR A 99 -40.30 -24.63 -29.51
C THR A 99 -39.47 -23.82 -30.51
N GLN A 100 -40.03 -23.43 -31.66
CA GLN A 100 -39.36 -22.53 -32.61
C GLN A 100 -39.19 -21.11 -32.05
N GLU A 101 -40.21 -20.55 -31.40
CA GLU A 101 -40.13 -19.24 -30.72
C GLU A 101 -39.06 -19.25 -29.61
N PHE A 102 -39.03 -20.31 -28.80
CA PHE A 102 -38.03 -20.52 -27.75
C PHE A 102 -36.62 -20.61 -28.33
N ARG A 103 -36.41 -21.43 -29.36
CA ARG A 103 -35.11 -21.59 -30.03
C ARG A 103 -34.59 -20.25 -30.56
N ARG A 104 -35.44 -19.46 -31.22
CA ARG A 104 -35.07 -18.12 -31.69
C ARG A 104 -34.61 -17.22 -30.53
N SER A 105 -35.28 -17.31 -29.38
CA SER A 105 -34.93 -16.54 -28.19
C SER A 105 -33.56 -16.94 -27.63
N LEU A 106 -33.24 -18.25 -27.61
CA LEU A 106 -31.91 -18.74 -27.23
C LEU A 106 -30.81 -18.31 -28.19
N GLU A 107 -31.07 -18.29 -29.50
CA GLU A 107 -30.10 -17.83 -30.50
C GLU A 107 -29.76 -16.34 -30.33
N LEU A 108 -30.76 -15.51 -29.97
CA LEU A 108 -30.54 -14.11 -29.63
C LEU A 108 -29.72 -13.96 -28.34
N LEU A 109 -30.04 -14.70 -27.28
CA LEU A 109 -29.24 -14.71 -26.05
C LEU A 109 -27.80 -15.14 -26.32
N LYS A 110 -27.58 -16.12 -27.19
CA LYS A 110 -26.25 -16.59 -27.55
C LYS A 110 -25.44 -15.51 -28.29
N GLN A 111 -26.06 -14.74 -29.17
CA GLN A 111 -25.41 -13.59 -29.81
C GLN A 111 -24.97 -12.55 -28.78
N VAL A 112 -25.84 -12.22 -27.82
CA VAL A 112 -25.51 -11.28 -26.75
C VAL A 112 -24.40 -11.80 -25.85
N LYS A 113 -24.44 -13.09 -25.53
CA LYS A 113 -23.45 -13.74 -24.67
C LYS A 113 -22.02 -13.57 -25.15
N GLN A 114 -21.81 -13.67 -26.46
CA GLN A 114 -20.49 -13.47 -27.09
C GLN A 114 -19.92 -12.06 -26.88
N GLN A 115 -20.78 -11.08 -26.58
CA GLN A 115 -20.42 -9.68 -26.40
C GLN A 115 -20.60 -9.19 -24.95
N GLN A 116 -21.12 -10.02 -24.05
CA GLN A 116 -21.50 -9.65 -22.69
C GLN A 116 -20.35 -8.97 -21.92
N PHE A 117 -19.12 -9.47 -22.06
CA PHE A 117 -17.95 -8.99 -21.33
C PHE A 117 -17.10 -8.00 -22.12
N SER A 118 -17.59 -7.51 -23.26
CA SER A 118 -16.80 -6.63 -24.13
C SER A 118 -16.57 -5.23 -23.58
N PHE A 119 -17.28 -4.85 -22.51
CA PHE A 119 -17.10 -3.57 -21.81
C PHE A 119 -16.18 -3.66 -20.60
N ASP A 120 -15.93 -4.87 -20.07
CA ASP A 120 -15.09 -5.10 -18.90
C ASP A 120 -13.70 -4.44 -18.97
N PRO A 121 -12.96 -4.45 -20.11
CA PRO A 121 -11.62 -3.85 -20.17
C PRO A 121 -11.60 -2.32 -20.28
N LEU A 122 -12.73 -1.66 -20.59
CA LEU A 122 -12.76 -0.22 -20.89
C LEU A 122 -12.35 0.60 -19.67
N ARG A 123 -12.86 0.25 -18.49
CA ARG A 123 -12.52 0.91 -17.22
C ARG A 123 -11.02 0.93 -16.96
N GLU A 124 -10.37 -0.22 -17.07
CA GLU A 124 -8.93 -0.34 -16.79
C GLU A 124 -8.09 0.37 -17.85
N THR A 125 -8.55 0.33 -19.12
CA THR A 125 -7.93 1.07 -20.21
C THR A 125 -7.94 2.57 -19.96
N CYS A 126 -9.10 3.13 -19.60
CA CYS A 126 -9.21 4.56 -19.29
C CYS A 126 -8.35 4.97 -18.10
N LYS A 127 -8.33 4.16 -17.03
CA LYS A 127 -7.46 4.42 -15.88
C LYS A 127 -5.98 4.42 -16.26
N THR A 128 -5.53 3.43 -17.03
CA THR A 128 -4.15 3.34 -17.52
C THR A 128 -3.78 4.57 -18.37
N THR A 129 -4.67 5.00 -19.26
CA THR A 129 -4.44 6.18 -20.10
C THR A 129 -4.43 7.49 -19.28
N GLU A 130 -5.30 7.61 -18.28
CA GLU A 130 -5.29 8.74 -17.34
C GLU A 130 -3.97 8.79 -16.54
N ASP A 131 -3.50 7.65 -16.03
CA ASP A 131 -2.21 7.54 -15.35
C ASP A 131 -1.03 7.94 -16.26
N GLN A 132 -1.08 7.59 -17.54
CA GLN A 132 -0.08 8.03 -18.53
C GLN A 132 -0.12 9.53 -18.78
N LEU A 133 -1.31 10.12 -18.88
CA LEU A 133 -1.47 11.57 -19.01
C LEU A 133 -0.94 12.29 -17.77
N MET A 134 -1.32 11.83 -16.57
CA MET A 134 -0.88 12.42 -15.32
C MET A 134 0.61 12.21 -15.07
N GLY A 135 1.19 11.09 -15.51
CA GLY A 135 2.64 10.90 -15.52
C GLY A 135 3.35 11.96 -16.39
N THR A 136 2.78 12.28 -17.55
CA THR A 136 3.31 13.35 -18.42
C THR A 136 3.20 14.73 -17.77
N VAL A 137 2.04 15.04 -17.19
CA VAL A 137 1.80 16.29 -16.46
C VAL A 137 2.84 16.47 -15.34
N ARG A 138 3.02 15.45 -14.49
CA ARG A 138 4.00 15.50 -13.38
C ARG A 138 5.42 15.69 -13.87
N ALA A 139 5.81 15.08 -15.00
CA ALA A 139 7.15 15.23 -15.55
C ALA A 139 7.45 16.70 -15.88
N TYR A 140 6.52 17.41 -16.54
CA TYR A 140 6.70 18.83 -16.88
C TYR A 140 6.54 19.78 -15.69
N LEU A 141 5.65 19.48 -14.73
CA LEU A 141 5.55 20.28 -13.50
C LEU A 141 6.84 20.24 -12.67
N ASN A 142 7.63 19.16 -12.78
CA ASN A 142 8.92 19.03 -12.13
C ASN A 142 10.11 19.55 -12.97
N ALA A 143 9.86 20.04 -14.18
CA ALA A 143 10.87 20.58 -15.10
C ALA A 143 10.48 22.01 -15.54
N PRO A 144 10.65 23.03 -14.68
CA PRO A 144 10.20 24.40 -14.96
C PRO A 144 10.83 25.05 -16.20
N ASP A 145 12.01 24.57 -16.62
CA ASP A 145 12.67 25.03 -17.85
C ASP A 145 11.96 24.55 -19.11
N ASP A 146 11.25 23.42 -19.04
CA ASP A 146 10.51 22.83 -20.16
C ASP A 146 9.03 23.22 -20.15
N ALA A 147 8.65 24.25 -19.38
CA ALA A 147 7.24 24.59 -19.15
C ALA A 147 6.47 24.92 -20.45
N GLU A 148 7.10 25.63 -21.40
CA GLU A 148 6.48 25.95 -22.70
C GLU A 148 6.22 24.70 -23.54
N GLU A 149 7.19 23.78 -23.58
CA GLU A 149 7.01 22.48 -24.23
C GLU A 149 5.95 21.65 -23.51
N GLY A 150 5.95 21.70 -22.17
CA GLY A 150 4.97 21.04 -21.32
C GLY A 150 3.54 21.49 -21.60
N VAL A 151 3.29 22.79 -21.75
CA VAL A 151 1.95 23.31 -22.14
C VAL A 151 1.50 22.67 -23.44
N ARG A 152 2.35 22.67 -24.47
CA ARG A 152 2.02 22.08 -25.79
C ARG A 152 1.77 20.58 -25.68
N THR A 153 2.70 19.83 -25.11
CA THR A 153 2.64 18.37 -25.05
C THR A 153 1.49 17.87 -24.17
N VAL A 154 1.22 18.51 -23.03
CA VAL A 154 0.07 18.17 -22.17
C VAL A 154 -1.24 18.44 -22.91
N THR A 155 -1.35 19.59 -23.59
CA THR A 155 -2.55 19.95 -24.39
C THR A 155 -2.80 18.92 -25.48
N GLU A 156 -1.81 18.64 -26.33
CA GLU A 156 -1.93 17.69 -27.44
C GLU A 156 -2.30 16.28 -26.96
N ARG A 157 -1.66 15.77 -25.89
CA ARG A 157 -1.98 14.45 -25.34
C ARG A 157 -3.36 14.40 -24.71
N ALA A 158 -3.76 15.44 -23.98
CA ALA A 158 -5.08 15.51 -23.36
C ALA A 158 -6.19 15.52 -24.42
N GLU A 159 -6.03 16.28 -25.51
CA GLU A 159 -6.99 16.31 -26.62
C GLU A 159 -7.06 14.98 -27.37
N LYS A 160 -5.89 14.37 -27.64
CA LYS A 160 -5.82 13.06 -28.29
C LYS A 160 -6.56 12.01 -27.48
N PHE A 161 -6.21 11.86 -26.20
CA PHE A 161 -6.84 10.87 -25.34
C PHE A 161 -8.32 11.13 -25.13
N ALA A 162 -8.75 12.40 -25.02
CA ALA A 162 -10.16 12.72 -24.95
C ALA A 162 -10.93 12.30 -26.19
N THR A 163 -10.36 12.55 -27.38
CA THR A 163 -10.98 12.16 -28.65
C THR A 163 -11.10 10.65 -28.77
N GLU A 164 -10.02 9.91 -28.51
CA GLU A 164 -10.01 8.45 -28.53
C GLU A 164 -11.00 7.86 -27.51
N THR A 165 -11.03 8.42 -26.30
CA THR A 165 -11.94 7.98 -25.22
C THR A 165 -13.40 8.22 -25.58
N ARG A 166 -13.77 9.39 -26.12
CA ARG A 166 -15.13 9.67 -26.57
C ARG A 166 -15.56 8.70 -27.66
N GLN A 167 -14.69 8.44 -28.64
CA GLN A 167 -14.97 7.47 -29.72
C GLN A 167 -15.20 6.06 -29.17
N GLN A 168 -14.40 5.62 -28.19
CA GLN A 168 -14.57 4.33 -27.53
C GLN A 168 -15.89 4.25 -26.75
N LEU A 169 -16.24 5.29 -25.99
CA LEU A 169 -17.50 5.35 -25.26
C LEU A 169 -18.70 5.36 -26.21
N GLU A 170 -18.69 6.17 -27.27
CA GLU A 170 -19.75 6.21 -28.29
C GLU A 170 -19.89 4.86 -29.02
N ALA A 171 -18.79 4.17 -29.29
CA ALA A 171 -18.82 2.83 -29.87
C ALA A 171 -19.42 1.80 -28.89
N ALA A 172 -19.06 1.88 -27.61
CA ALA A 172 -19.60 1.03 -26.56
C ALA A 172 -21.11 1.26 -26.36
N GLU A 173 -21.56 2.51 -26.40
CA GLU A 173 -22.98 2.88 -26.31
C GLU A 173 -23.80 2.38 -27.49
N ARG A 174 -23.30 2.54 -28.72
CA ARG A 174 -23.95 1.98 -29.91
C ARG A 174 -24.08 0.47 -29.82
N LYS A 175 -23.02 -0.20 -29.40
CA LYS A 175 -23.00 -1.64 -29.19
C LYS A 175 -23.99 -2.05 -28.10
N TRP A 176 -24.04 -1.32 -26.99
CA TRP A 176 -25.03 -1.55 -25.93
C TRP A 176 -26.47 -1.46 -26.46
N GLY A 177 -26.80 -0.43 -27.22
CA GLY A 177 -28.15 -0.28 -27.80
C GLY A 177 -28.54 -1.45 -28.72
N GLU A 178 -27.59 -1.99 -29.48
CA GLU A 178 -27.81 -3.21 -30.27
C GLU A 178 -28.09 -4.43 -29.38
N GLN A 179 -27.26 -4.66 -28.35
CA GLN A 179 -27.41 -5.81 -27.45
C GLN A 179 -28.70 -5.72 -26.62
N GLU A 180 -29.07 -4.52 -26.16
CA GLU A 180 -30.31 -4.28 -25.44
C GLU A 180 -31.54 -4.65 -26.30
N ARG A 181 -31.54 -4.30 -27.59
CA ARG A 181 -32.61 -4.71 -28.51
C ARG A 181 -32.71 -6.22 -28.65
N LEU A 182 -31.58 -6.93 -28.76
CA LEU A 182 -31.56 -8.40 -28.86
C LEU A 182 -32.07 -9.05 -27.56
N LEU A 183 -31.68 -8.50 -26.41
CA LEU A 183 -32.16 -8.94 -25.10
C LEU A 183 -33.67 -8.75 -24.97
N GLU A 184 -34.20 -7.59 -25.32
CA GLU A 184 -35.66 -7.33 -25.32
C GLU A 184 -36.41 -8.23 -26.30
N GLU A 185 -35.83 -8.52 -27.47
CA GLU A 185 -36.43 -9.45 -28.42
C GLU A 185 -36.44 -10.90 -27.90
N SER A 186 -35.38 -11.33 -27.19
CA SER A 186 -35.32 -12.66 -26.56
C SER A 186 -36.36 -12.84 -25.45
N LYS A 187 -36.71 -11.76 -24.73
CA LYS A 187 -37.74 -11.78 -23.67
C LYS A 187 -39.16 -11.94 -24.20
N ARG A 188 -39.39 -11.85 -25.53
CA ARG A 188 -40.73 -12.00 -26.13
C ARG A 188 -41.28 -13.42 -26.05
N PHE A 189 -40.43 -14.42 -25.81
CA PHE A 189 -40.91 -15.76 -25.48
C PHE A 189 -41.74 -15.71 -24.18
N SER A 190 -43.03 -16.01 -24.30
CA SER A 190 -44.03 -15.75 -23.26
C SER A 190 -44.93 -16.95 -22.96
N PHE A 191 -44.67 -18.10 -23.58
CA PHE A 191 -45.48 -19.31 -23.38
C PHE A 191 -45.34 -19.85 -21.95
N ASP A 192 -46.46 -20.14 -21.28
CA ASP A 192 -46.51 -20.32 -19.82
C ASP A 192 -47.32 -21.54 -19.35
N GLU A 193 -47.55 -22.48 -20.26
CA GLU A 193 -48.27 -23.72 -20.00
C GLU A 193 -47.36 -24.77 -19.34
N GLY A 194 -47.75 -25.25 -18.16
CA GLY A 194 -47.01 -26.32 -17.45
C GLY A 194 -45.53 -25.96 -17.21
N ASN A 195 -44.63 -26.89 -17.53
CA ASN A 195 -43.18 -26.72 -17.35
C ASN A 195 -42.57 -25.65 -18.27
N TRP A 196 -43.26 -25.22 -19.33
CA TRP A 196 -42.81 -24.09 -20.14
C TRP A 196 -42.74 -22.78 -19.36
N ARG A 197 -43.56 -22.63 -18.31
CA ARG A 197 -43.48 -21.46 -17.42
C ARG A 197 -42.09 -21.30 -16.82
N ALA A 198 -41.52 -22.39 -16.30
CA ALA A 198 -40.17 -22.37 -15.73
C ALA A 198 -39.12 -22.03 -16.80
N VAL A 199 -39.24 -22.60 -18.01
CA VAL A 199 -38.34 -22.27 -19.14
C VAL A 199 -38.43 -20.79 -19.52
N ARG A 200 -39.65 -20.25 -19.64
CA ARG A 200 -39.90 -18.82 -19.92
C ARG A 200 -39.25 -17.93 -18.86
N ASP A 201 -39.50 -18.22 -17.60
CA ASP A 201 -38.95 -17.44 -16.48
C ASP A 201 -37.41 -17.44 -16.53
N ARG A 202 -36.79 -18.60 -16.82
CA ARG A 202 -35.33 -18.71 -16.94
C ARG A 202 -34.74 -17.97 -18.14
N VAL A 203 -35.43 -17.93 -19.28
CA VAL A 203 -35.02 -17.09 -20.43
C VAL A 203 -35.03 -15.62 -20.03
N GLN A 204 -36.10 -15.16 -19.39
CA GLN A 204 -36.24 -13.76 -18.98
C GLN A 204 -35.22 -13.38 -17.91
N GLU A 205 -34.99 -14.23 -16.91
CA GLU A 205 -33.95 -14.04 -15.89
C GLU A 205 -32.55 -13.98 -16.51
N THR A 206 -32.25 -14.88 -17.46
CA THR A 206 -30.96 -14.91 -18.17
C THR A 206 -30.75 -13.61 -18.95
N ALA A 207 -31.76 -13.16 -19.70
CA ALA A 207 -31.71 -11.90 -20.43
C ALA A 207 -31.49 -10.71 -19.48
N ALA A 208 -32.23 -10.66 -18.38
CA ALA A 208 -32.12 -9.58 -17.39
C ALA A 208 -30.74 -9.55 -16.71
N ALA A 209 -30.16 -10.72 -16.40
CA ALA A 209 -28.83 -10.82 -15.80
C ALA A 209 -27.74 -10.31 -16.76
N MET A 210 -27.79 -10.70 -18.04
CA MET A 210 -26.86 -10.19 -19.06
C MET A 210 -27.00 -8.67 -19.25
N GLN A 211 -28.23 -8.18 -19.34
CA GLN A 211 -28.54 -6.75 -19.45
C GLN A 211 -27.97 -5.98 -18.25
N GLY A 212 -28.21 -6.48 -17.03
CA GLY A 212 -27.70 -5.89 -15.79
C GLY A 212 -26.18 -5.78 -15.79
N HIS A 213 -25.47 -6.88 -16.08
CA HIS A 213 -24.00 -6.87 -16.14
C HIS A 213 -23.46 -5.84 -17.12
N MET A 214 -23.93 -5.89 -18.37
CA MET A 214 -23.45 -5.01 -19.43
C MET A 214 -23.73 -3.53 -19.14
N LYS A 215 -24.94 -3.20 -18.65
CA LYS A 215 -25.31 -1.85 -18.27
C LYS A 215 -24.42 -1.32 -17.16
N THR A 216 -24.24 -2.10 -16.09
CA THR A 216 -23.37 -1.73 -14.96
C THR A 216 -21.94 -1.50 -15.43
N ARG A 217 -21.37 -2.39 -16.26
CA ARG A 217 -20.01 -2.23 -16.78
C ARG A 217 -19.84 -1.01 -17.68
N LEU A 218 -20.83 -0.68 -18.49
CA LEU A 218 -20.82 0.53 -19.30
C LEU A 218 -20.89 1.80 -18.42
N GLU A 219 -21.73 1.82 -17.39
CA GLU A 219 -21.83 2.94 -16.45
C GLU A 219 -20.55 3.14 -15.63
N GLU A 220 -19.94 2.06 -15.14
CA GLU A 220 -18.63 2.09 -14.49
C GLU A 220 -17.55 2.64 -15.43
N SER A 221 -17.58 2.23 -16.70
CA SER A 221 -16.63 2.70 -17.72
C SER A 221 -16.83 4.19 -18.01
N ARG A 222 -18.08 4.66 -18.20
CA ARG A 222 -18.37 6.09 -18.38
C ARG A 222 -17.85 6.94 -17.22
N THR A 223 -18.01 6.46 -16.00
CA THR A 223 -17.53 7.15 -14.80
C THR A 223 -16.00 7.20 -14.79
N ALA A 224 -15.33 6.07 -15.01
CA ALA A 224 -13.87 5.99 -15.01
C ALA A 224 -13.23 6.80 -16.15
N CYS A 225 -13.85 6.82 -17.33
CA CYS A 225 -13.37 7.56 -18.50
C CYS A 225 -13.78 9.04 -18.47
N GLY A 226 -14.61 9.48 -17.51
CA GLY A 226 -15.26 10.78 -17.52
C GLY A 226 -14.30 11.96 -17.50
N ASN A 227 -13.25 11.89 -16.68
CA ASN A 227 -12.21 12.91 -16.62
C ASN A 227 -11.35 12.92 -17.90
N LEU A 228 -10.98 11.74 -18.38
CA LEU A 228 -10.17 11.60 -19.59
C LEU A 228 -10.90 12.15 -20.83
N ALA A 229 -12.21 11.89 -20.93
CA ALA A 229 -13.07 12.41 -21.99
C ALA A 229 -13.20 13.95 -21.99
N GLN A 230 -12.83 14.64 -20.91
CA GLN A 230 -12.82 16.11 -20.86
C GLN A 230 -11.57 16.71 -21.52
N GLY A 231 -10.48 15.95 -21.66
CA GLY A 231 -9.23 16.40 -22.27
C GLY A 231 -8.63 17.60 -21.56
N VAL A 232 -8.45 18.71 -22.27
CA VAL A 232 -7.93 19.97 -21.71
C VAL A 232 -8.82 20.58 -20.64
N ASN A 233 -10.11 20.21 -20.60
CA ASN A 233 -11.06 20.66 -19.58
C ASN A 233 -11.05 19.76 -18.33
N ASN A 234 -10.26 18.68 -18.30
CA ASN A 234 -10.07 17.89 -17.09
C ASN A 234 -9.54 18.81 -15.97
N PRO A 235 -10.15 18.86 -14.77
CA PRO A 235 -9.75 19.77 -13.70
C PRO A 235 -8.26 19.70 -13.33
N GLU A 236 -7.67 18.50 -13.35
CA GLU A 236 -6.25 18.30 -13.05
C GLU A 236 -5.38 18.86 -14.17
N VAL A 237 -5.78 18.66 -15.43
CA VAL A 237 -5.08 19.22 -16.61
C VAL A 237 -5.19 20.75 -16.62
N VAL A 238 -6.37 21.32 -16.35
CA VAL A 238 -6.55 22.78 -16.26
C VAL A 238 -5.65 23.37 -15.19
N SER A 239 -5.62 22.77 -14.00
CA SER A 239 -4.76 23.20 -12.90
C SER A 239 -3.27 23.12 -13.29
N ALA A 240 -2.86 22.01 -13.93
CA ALA A 240 -1.49 21.83 -14.39
C ALA A 240 -1.10 22.84 -15.48
N LEU A 241 -1.95 23.05 -16.49
CA LEU A 241 -1.71 24.04 -17.54
C LEU A 241 -1.64 25.45 -16.97
N LYS A 242 -2.45 25.79 -15.97
CA LYS A 242 -2.34 27.07 -15.27
C LYS A 242 -0.97 27.23 -14.59
N MET A 243 -0.48 26.18 -13.92
CA MET A 243 0.86 26.19 -13.32
C MET A 243 1.94 26.30 -14.39
N LEU A 244 1.89 25.47 -15.45
CA LEU A 244 2.87 25.51 -16.55
C LEU A 244 2.93 26.87 -17.25
N ASN A 245 1.80 27.57 -17.37
CA ASN A 245 1.76 28.93 -17.90
C ASN A 245 2.30 30.00 -16.94
N ASP A 246 2.39 29.69 -15.64
CA ASP A 246 2.93 30.58 -14.61
C ASP A 246 4.25 30.03 -14.06
N ARG A 247 5.34 30.31 -14.81
CA ARG A 247 6.70 29.86 -14.45
C ARG A 247 7.12 30.30 -13.05
N ASP A 248 6.73 31.50 -12.61
CA ASP A 248 7.07 31.98 -11.27
C ASP A 248 6.34 31.18 -10.20
N LEU A 249 5.08 30.83 -10.43
CA LEU A 249 4.33 29.94 -9.55
C LEU A 249 4.93 28.53 -9.49
N LEU A 250 5.40 27.96 -10.61
CA LEU A 250 6.12 26.67 -10.62
C LEU A 250 7.38 26.73 -9.77
N VAL A 251 8.23 27.73 -10.03
CA VAL A 251 9.48 27.92 -9.29
C VAL A 251 9.20 28.10 -7.80
N LYS A 252 8.20 28.92 -7.44
CA LYS A 252 7.80 29.13 -6.04
C LYS A 252 7.33 27.82 -5.39
N THR A 253 6.46 27.07 -6.06
CA THR A 253 5.93 25.79 -5.54
C THR A 253 7.05 24.77 -5.34
N ALA A 254 7.98 24.67 -6.30
CA ALA A 254 9.15 23.82 -6.19
C ALA A 254 10.05 24.23 -5.00
N LEU A 255 10.29 25.53 -4.80
CA LEU A 255 11.07 26.04 -3.66
C LEU A 255 10.41 25.77 -2.31
N GLU A 256 9.09 25.86 -2.22
CA GLU A 256 8.33 25.52 -1.00
C GLU A 256 8.45 24.03 -0.67
N ARG A 257 8.33 23.15 -1.67
CA ARG A 257 8.54 21.70 -1.53
C ARG A 257 9.95 21.39 -1.05
N ILE A 258 10.97 21.94 -1.73
CA ILE A 258 12.38 21.74 -1.38
C ILE A 258 12.67 22.23 0.05
N ALA A 259 12.12 23.39 0.43
CA ALA A 259 12.26 23.91 1.79
C ALA A 259 11.65 22.95 2.82
N GLY A 260 10.43 22.45 2.58
CA GLY A 260 9.77 21.47 3.43
C GLY A 260 10.57 20.18 3.59
N ASP A 261 11.07 19.63 2.48
CA ASP A 261 11.89 18.41 2.49
C ASP A 261 13.22 18.62 3.21
N TYR A 262 13.81 19.80 3.10
CA TYR A 262 15.02 20.16 3.84
C TYR A 262 14.77 20.34 5.33
N GLU A 263 13.64 20.92 5.74
CA GLU A 263 13.25 20.95 7.16
C GLU A 263 13.04 19.55 7.73
N ALA A 264 12.38 18.66 6.97
CA ALA A 264 12.21 17.26 7.35
C ALA A 264 13.57 16.56 7.49
N TRP A 265 14.46 16.73 6.51
CA TRP A 265 15.83 16.23 6.57
C TRP A 265 16.58 16.75 7.81
N LYS A 266 16.46 18.04 8.14
CA LYS A 266 17.07 18.62 9.34
C LYS A 266 16.51 18.01 10.63
N LYS A 267 15.21 17.74 10.69
CA LYS A 267 14.56 17.11 11.85
C LYS A 267 15.08 15.70 12.07
N GLU A 268 15.07 14.87 11.03
CA GLU A 268 15.59 13.49 11.07
C GLU A 268 17.08 13.48 11.45
N ARG A 269 17.89 14.36 10.86
CA ARG A 269 19.30 14.49 11.22
C ARG A 269 19.53 14.83 12.70
N ARG A 270 18.65 15.60 13.34
CA ARG A 270 18.78 15.93 14.77
C ARG A 270 18.69 14.67 15.65
N GLU A 271 17.99 13.63 15.20
CA GLU A 271 17.91 12.35 15.92
C GLU A 271 19.26 11.59 15.91
N MET A 272 20.18 11.97 15.02
CA MET A 272 21.57 11.47 15.00
C MET A 272 22.57 12.36 15.74
N LYS A 273 22.16 13.48 16.35
CA LYS A 273 23.08 14.32 17.15
C LYS A 273 23.39 13.65 18.50
N PRO A 274 24.46 14.06 19.21
CA PRO A 274 24.67 13.70 20.62
C PRO A 274 23.36 13.89 21.42
N GLY A 275 22.95 12.85 22.17
CA GLY A 275 21.67 12.83 22.90
C GLY A 275 20.41 12.51 22.09
N GLY A 276 20.51 12.27 20.78
CA GLY A 276 19.39 11.76 19.97
C GLY A 276 19.13 10.27 20.21
N LYS A 277 17.87 9.83 20.03
CA LYS A 277 17.41 8.47 20.34
C LYS A 277 18.30 7.39 19.72
N PHE A 278 18.68 7.55 18.45
CA PHE A 278 19.53 6.59 17.74
C PHE A 278 20.95 6.50 18.32
N ARG A 279 21.57 7.64 18.68
CA ARG A 279 22.89 7.61 19.34
C ARG A 279 22.80 7.00 20.73
N GLN A 280 21.75 7.33 21.48
CA GLN A 280 21.54 6.81 22.82
C GLN A 280 21.33 5.29 22.81
N GLU A 281 20.51 4.76 21.90
CA GLU A 281 20.31 3.30 21.76
C GLU A 281 21.61 2.57 21.43
N ASN A 282 22.45 3.14 20.56
CA ASN A 282 23.74 2.55 20.23
C ASN A 282 24.76 2.66 21.38
N ALA A 283 24.74 3.77 22.13
CA ALA A 283 25.51 3.91 23.35
C ALA A 283 25.08 2.89 24.42
N ASP A 284 23.77 2.66 24.57
CA ASP A 284 23.23 1.68 25.51
C ASP A 284 23.59 0.23 25.09
N LYS A 285 23.56 -0.09 23.79
CA LYS A 285 24.07 -1.38 23.25
C LYS A 285 25.54 -1.60 23.54
N LEU A 286 26.37 -0.57 23.34
CA LEU A 286 27.80 -0.63 23.66
C LEU A 286 28.01 -0.80 25.16
N LEU A 287 27.29 -0.03 25.97
CA LEU A 287 27.33 -0.15 27.42
C LEU A 287 26.95 -1.56 27.89
N GLN A 288 25.89 -2.14 27.34
CA GLN A 288 25.52 -3.52 27.64
C GLN A 288 26.64 -4.51 27.26
N ALA A 289 27.22 -4.36 26.07
CA ALA A 289 28.35 -5.19 25.64
C ALA A 289 29.57 -5.07 26.57
N PHE A 290 29.81 -3.89 27.14
CA PHE A 290 30.84 -3.63 28.15
C PHE A 290 30.50 -4.22 29.54
N CYS A 291 29.21 -4.29 29.90
CA CYS A 291 28.76 -4.65 31.24
C CYS A 291 28.43 -6.14 31.46
N ASP A 292 28.29 -6.94 30.39
CA ASP A 292 27.98 -8.36 30.51
C ASP A 292 29.25 -9.20 30.88
N GLN A 293 29.20 -9.88 32.03
CA GLN A 293 30.35 -10.38 32.85
C GLN A 293 31.19 -11.58 32.33
N ASP A 294 31.36 -11.76 31.02
CA ASP A 294 32.24 -12.83 30.49
C ASP A 294 33.58 -12.23 29.99
N GLU A 295 34.57 -12.19 30.88
CA GLU A 295 35.86 -11.48 30.73
C GLU A 295 36.68 -11.97 29.52
N TYR A 296 36.53 -13.25 29.17
CA TYR A 296 37.32 -13.90 28.11
C TYR A 296 36.96 -13.49 26.67
N GLN A 297 35.82 -12.80 26.44
CA GLN A 297 35.38 -12.40 25.09
C GLN A 297 34.97 -10.92 25.00
N LEU A 298 35.29 -10.11 26.01
CA LEU A 298 34.85 -8.73 26.13
C LEU A 298 35.31 -7.87 24.94
N ALA A 299 36.60 -7.92 24.61
CA ALA A 299 37.20 -7.12 23.53
C ALA A 299 36.55 -7.42 22.17
N ASP A 300 36.41 -8.70 21.82
CA ASP A 300 35.80 -9.12 20.55
C ASP A 300 34.32 -8.72 20.46
N ARG A 301 33.58 -8.83 21.56
CA ARG A 301 32.15 -8.46 21.60
C ARG A 301 31.97 -6.95 21.48
N VAL A 302 32.73 -6.17 22.23
CA VAL A 302 32.72 -4.70 22.17
C VAL A 302 33.09 -4.25 20.76
N GLN A 303 34.15 -4.82 20.17
CA GLN A 303 34.57 -4.47 18.81
C GLN A 303 33.47 -4.80 17.79
N ARG A 304 32.83 -5.98 17.87
CA ARG A 304 31.71 -6.32 16.97
C ARG A 304 30.56 -5.34 17.05
N VAL A 305 30.15 -4.95 18.26
CA VAL A 305 29.06 -3.97 18.45
C VAL A 305 29.50 -2.60 17.96
N ALA A 306 30.75 -2.20 18.19
CA ALA A 306 31.29 -0.94 17.68
C ALA A 306 31.31 -0.90 16.14
N ASP A 307 31.69 -2.01 15.50
CA ASP A 307 31.68 -2.15 14.03
C ASP A 307 30.25 -2.13 13.47
N GLU A 308 29.29 -2.78 14.13
CA GLU A 308 27.87 -2.73 13.77
C GLU A 308 27.32 -1.30 13.84
N VAL A 309 27.59 -0.60 14.95
CA VAL A 309 27.17 0.79 15.15
C VAL A 309 27.80 1.68 14.09
N ALA A 310 29.10 1.55 13.84
CA ALA A 310 29.82 2.32 12.83
C ALA A 310 29.29 2.08 11.41
N SER A 311 29.02 0.81 11.07
CA SER A 311 28.39 0.44 9.79
C SER A 311 27.01 1.06 9.64
N THR A 312 26.17 0.99 10.68
CA THR A 312 24.83 1.58 10.67
C THR A 312 24.88 3.10 10.53
N MET A 313 25.77 3.76 11.26
CA MET A 313 26.00 5.20 11.16
C MET A 313 26.51 5.60 9.77
N GLY A 314 27.43 4.83 9.18
CA GLY A 314 27.93 5.08 7.82
C GLY A 314 26.84 4.95 6.77
N ASN A 315 25.98 3.94 6.87
CA ASN A 315 24.83 3.76 5.99
C ASN A 315 23.84 4.92 6.11
N LEU A 316 23.50 5.33 7.33
CA LEU A 316 22.63 6.48 7.56
C LEU A 316 23.22 7.74 6.96
N GLN A 317 24.50 8.03 7.24
CA GLN A 317 25.18 9.20 6.68
C GLN A 317 25.08 9.22 5.15
N ARG A 318 25.35 8.10 4.48
CA ARG A 318 25.21 7.98 3.02
C ARG A 318 23.79 8.30 2.55
N LEU A 319 22.77 7.72 3.20
CA LEU A 319 21.36 8.01 2.86
C LEU A 319 21.02 9.50 3.00
N TYR A 320 21.53 10.16 4.04
CA TYR A 320 21.31 11.60 4.23
C TYR A 320 22.06 12.46 3.21
N LEU A 321 23.27 12.07 2.80
CA LEU A 321 24.02 12.72 1.73
C LEU A 321 23.30 12.55 0.38
N GLU A 322 22.86 11.33 0.04
CA GLU A 322 22.07 11.05 -1.17
C GLU A 322 20.78 11.87 -1.20
N ARG A 323 20.09 12.05 -0.05
CA ARG A 323 18.89 12.89 0.04
C ARG A 323 19.21 14.39 -0.14
N LEU A 324 20.28 14.90 0.48
CA LEU A 324 20.72 16.28 0.25
C LEU A 324 21.12 16.53 -1.20
N GLN A 325 21.80 15.57 -1.83
CA GLN A 325 22.22 15.66 -3.22
C GLN A 325 20.99 15.77 -4.13
N ARG A 326 19.96 14.96 -3.90
CA ARG A 326 18.68 15.08 -4.61
C ARG A 326 18.04 16.47 -4.44
N LEU A 327 18.03 17.03 -3.22
CA LEU A 327 17.50 18.39 -3.01
C LEU A 327 18.32 19.47 -3.72
N LEU A 328 19.65 19.30 -3.79
CA LEU A 328 20.52 20.18 -4.57
C LEU A 328 20.26 20.07 -6.07
N ASP A 329 19.97 18.88 -6.57
CA ASP A 329 19.60 18.66 -7.97
C ASP A 329 18.21 19.24 -8.28
N ASP A 330 17.23 19.09 -7.39
CA ASP A 330 15.93 19.77 -7.49
C ASP A 330 16.08 21.31 -7.51
N LEU A 331 17.02 21.87 -6.74
CA LEU A 331 17.32 23.31 -6.78
C LEU A 331 17.93 23.76 -8.11
N LYS A 332 18.73 22.92 -8.78
CA LYS A 332 19.30 23.27 -10.09
C LYS A 332 18.19 23.44 -11.14
N ALA A 333 17.12 22.63 -11.08
CA ALA A 333 15.99 22.72 -12.00
C ALA A 333 15.21 24.04 -11.92
N VAL A 334 15.39 24.83 -10.85
CA VAL A 334 14.76 26.15 -10.66
C VAL A 334 15.76 27.32 -10.67
N GLU A 335 17.06 27.05 -10.86
CA GLU A 335 18.13 28.05 -10.77
C GLU A 335 18.09 29.08 -11.91
N SER A 336 17.49 28.71 -13.04
CA SER A 336 17.28 29.54 -14.23
C SER A 336 16.23 30.64 -14.06
N THR A 337 15.53 30.70 -12.91
CA THR A 337 14.49 31.71 -12.68
C THR A 337 14.99 33.14 -12.89
N LYS A 338 14.19 33.94 -13.60
CA LYS A 338 14.50 35.35 -13.89
C LYS A 338 14.02 36.30 -12.79
N THR A 339 13.16 35.82 -11.89
CA THR A 339 12.54 36.63 -10.84
C THR A 339 13.54 36.86 -9.70
N PRO A 340 13.92 38.12 -9.41
CA PRO A 340 15.00 38.42 -8.45
C PRO A 340 14.75 37.84 -7.05
N ALA A 341 13.52 37.91 -6.55
CA ALA A 341 13.15 37.37 -5.24
C ALA A 341 13.31 35.84 -5.18
N LEU A 342 12.84 35.12 -6.21
CA LEU A 342 12.97 33.67 -6.30
C LEU A 342 14.43 33.24 -6.49
N LYS A 343 15.20 33.98 -7.29
CA LYS A 343 16.64 33.73 -7.47
C LYS A 343 17.43 33.89 -6.16
N ALA A 344 17.07 34.88 -5.34
CA ALA A 344 17.66 35.06 -4.03
C ALA A 344 17.33 33.88 -3.08
N GLU A 345 16.10 33.37 -3.15
CA GLU A 345 15.66 32.18 -2.40
C GLU A 345 16.43 30.92 -2.81
N VAL A 346 16.50 30.61 -4.11
CA VAL A 346 17.31 29.49 -4.66
C VAL A 346 18.74 29.58 -4.14
N SER A 347 19.35 30.76 -4.26
CA SER A 347 20.74 30.98 -3.83
C SER A 347 20.92 30.74 -2.33
N ARG A 348 19.94 31.15 -1.50
CA ARG A 348 19.98 30.93 -0.05
C ARG A 348 19.88 29.45 0.29
N GLN A 349 18.92 28.74 -0.30
CA GLN A 349 18.74 27.31 -0.05
C GLN A 349 19.95 26.50 -0.52
N LYS A 350 20.46 26.78 -1.73
CA LYS A 350 21.66 26.13 -2.28
C LYS A 350 22.86 26.29 -1.35
N ARG A 351 23.15 27.52 -0.88
CA ARG A 351 24.24 27.75 0.09
C ARG A 351 24.06 26.93 1.38
N ASN A 352 22.85 26.93 1.96
CA ASN A 352 22.58 26.20 3.20
C ASN A 352 22.73 24.69 3.03
N MET A 353 22.22 24.13 1.93
CA MET A 353 22.28 22.70 1.64
C MET A 353 23.70 22.25 1.27
N THR A 354 24.44 23.00 0.46
CA THR A 354 25.84 22.71 0.15
C THR A 354 26.72 22.76 1.40
N ALA A 355 26.53 23.76 2.27
CA ALA A 355 27.23 23.81 3.55
C ALA A 355 26.88 22.62 4.46
N ALA A 356 25.60 22.20 4.48
CA ALA A 356 25.16 21.04 5.24
C ALA A 356 25.73 19.72 4.68
N TYR A 357 25.78 19.57 3.35
CA TYR A 357 26.38 18.44 2.66
C TYR A 357 27.85 18.33 3.01
N LYS A 358 28.63 19.40 2.80
CA LYS A 358 30.06 19.44 3.08
C LYS A 358 30.38 19.08 4.52
N ARG A 359 29.68 19.67 5.50
CA ARG A 359 29.86 19.31 6.92
C ARG A 359 29.56 17.85 7.23
N LEU A 360 28.54 17.28 6.58
CA LEU A 360 28.17 15.88 6.81
C LEU A 360 29.18 14.93 6.13
N GLU A 361 29.66 15.28 4.95
CA GLU A 361 30.70 14.54 4.22
C GLU A 361 32.03 14.57 5.00
N GLU A 362 32.48 15.75 5.43
CA GLU A 362 33.67 15.92 6.28
C GLU A 362 33.56 15.11 7.57
N ALA A 363 32.41 15.13 8.24
CA ALA A 363 32.19 14.33 9.45
C ALA A 363 32.33 12.81 9.22
N GLY A 364 31.99 12.30 8.04
CA GLY A 364 32.26 10.90 7.69
C GLY A 364 33.70 10.63 7.30
N ASN A 365 34.33 11.55 6.56
CA ASN A 365 35.71 11.42 6.11
C ASN A 365 36.71 11.47 7.27
N LEU A 366 36.43 12.29 8.30
CA LEU A 366 37.17 12.29 9.57
C LEU A 366 37.01 10.96 10.33
N GLY A 367 36.03 10.14 9.93
CA GLY A 367 35.78 8.80 10.44
C GLY A 367 34.75 8.82 11.55
N ILE A 368 33.61 8.18 11.29
CA ILE A 368 32.65 7.77 12.34
C ILE A 368 33.35 6.90 13.40
N LEU A 369 34.51 6.33 13.09
CA LEU A 369 35.33 5.49 13.97
C LEU A 369 36.44 6.24 14.72
N ARG A 370 36.52 7.57 14.66
CA ARG A 370 37.64 8.33 15.25
C ARG A 370 37.20 9.44 16.21
N GLY A 371 38.09 9.76 17.15
CA GLY A 371 37.91 10.83 18.12
C GLY A 371 36.57 10.77 18.86
N ARG A 372 35.93 11.93 19.04
CA ARG A 372 34.59 12.03 19.67
C ARG A 372 33.46 11.43 18.83
N ASN A 373 33.68 11.03 17.58
CA ASN A 373 32.64 10.37 16.77
C ASN A 373 32.69 8.84 16.88
N ASN A 374 33.81 8.27 17.35
CA ASN A 374 33.94 6.84 17.62
C ASN A 374 32.81 6.36 18.58
N PRO A 375 32.10 5.28 18.25
CA PRO A 375 30.99 4.80 19.07
C PRO A 375 31.40 4.47 20.51
N MET A 376 32.58 3.88 20.70
CA MET A 376 33.12 3.59 22.02
C MET A 376 33.41 4.89 22.78
N VAL A 377 34.12 5.85 22.17
CA VAL A 377 34.44 7.13 22.82
C VAL A 377 33.18 7.90 23.22
N ASN A 378 32.17 7.94 22.35
CA ASN A 378 30.87 8.53 22.67
C ASN A 378 30.20 7.85 23.87
N MET A 379 30.17 6.52 23.90
CA MET A 379 29.63 5.78 25.03
C MET A 379 30.41 6.10 26.33
N TYR A 380 31.74 6.24 26.27
CA TYR A 380 32.56 6.62 27.42
C TYR A 380 32.17 7.98 27.99
N LEU A 381 32.05 8.99 27.11
CA LEU A 381 31.65 10.33 27.49
C LEU A 381 30.21 10.38 28.02
N GLU A 382 29.25 9.77 27.33
CA GLU A 382 27.83 9.82 27.71
C GLU A 382 27.53 9.08 29.01
N ASN A 383 28.06 7.87 29.19
CA ASN A 383 27.87 7.11 30.44
C ASN A 383 28.60 7.77 31.62
N GLY A 384 29.81 8.29 31.39
CA GLY A 384 30.55 9.07 32.39
C GLY A 384 29.73 10.26 32.88
N ASN A 385 29.21 11.08 31.96
CA ASN A 385 28.36 12.23 32.28
C ASN A 385 27.09 11.83 33.05
N LYS A 386 26.40 10.75 32.63
CA LYS A 386 25.21 10.25 33.33
C LYS A 386 25.52 9.82 34.77
N LYS A 387 26.60 9.06 34.99
CA LYS A 387 27.01 8.60 36.33
C LYS A 387 27.47 9.77 37.21
N HIS A 388 28.21 10.71 36.63
CA HIS A 388 28.65 11.92 37.30
C HIS A 388 27.44 12.74 37.80
N LEU A 389 26.48 13.03 36.91
CA LEU A 389 25.26 13.76 37.24
C LEU A 389 24.38 13.03 38.27
N ALA A 390 24.27 11.70 38.18
CA ALA A 390 23.50 10.90 39.15
C ALA A 390 24.05 11.03 40.57
N LEU A 391 25.38 11.09 40.73
CA LEU A 391 26.03 11.30 42.02
C LEU A 391 25.92 12.77 42.49
N GLN A 392 25.76 13.73 41.57
CA GLN A 392 25.52 15.14 41.89
C GLN A 392 24.07 15.41 42.35
N THR A 393 23.10 14.58 41.97
CA THR A 393 21.65 14.85 42.20
C THR A 393 21.27 14.95 43.69
N GLY A 394 22.10 14.44 44.60
CA GLY A 394 21.89 14.54 46.06
C GLY A 394 22.60 15.72 46.73
N CYS A 395 23.25 16.60 45.97
CA CYS A 395 24.12 17.63 46.51
C CYS A 395 23.36 18.89 46.95
N THR A 396 23.83 19.56 48.00
CA THR A 396 23.29 20.90 48.36
C THR A 396 23.63 21.94 47.30
N ALA A 397 24.82 21.85 46.70
CA ALA A 397 25.18 22.57 45.48
C ALA A 397 25.97 21.64 44.55
N MET A 398 25.64 21.71 43.27
CA MET A 398 26.33 21.00 42.19
C MET A 398 27.20 21.99 41.43
N GLU A 399 28.35 21.53 40.92
CA GLU A 399 29.23 22.32 40.05
C GLU A 399 29.56 23.71 40.67
N TYR A 400 29.88 23.73 41.97
CA TYR A 400 30.03 24.94 42.75
C TYR A 400 31.38 25.62 42.45
N GLU A 401 31.33 26.86 41.95
CA GLU A 401 32.53 27.62 41.55
C GLU A 401 33.23 28.27 42.75
N ILE A 402 34.55 28.11 42.81
CA ILE A 402 35.44 28.82 43.74
C ILE A 402 36.66 29.38 42.97
N PRO A 403 37.40 30.33 43.55
CA PRO A 403 38.72 30.69 43.05
C PRO A 403 39.58 29.43 42.85
N GLY A 404 40.17 29.25 41.66
CA GLY A 404 40.94 28.04 41.34
C GLY A 404 40.13 26.86 40.78
N GLY A 405 38.81 26.99 40.61
CA GLY A 405 38.00 26.10 39.76
C GLY A 405 36.68 25.62 40.38
N ARG A 406 36.09 24.59 39.78
CA ARG A 406 34.75 24.08 40.13
C ARG A 406 34.81 22.82 41.00
N ILE A 407 33.94 22.74 42.01
CA ILE A 407 33.74 21.57 42.87
C ILE A 407 32.54 20.79 42.34
N ASP A 408 32.69 19.49 42.12
CA ASP A 408 31.63 18.65 41.55
C ASP A 408 30.36 18.65 42.44
N CYS A 409 30.53 18.55 43.76
CA CYS A 409 29.42 18.50 44.71
C CYS A 409 29.79 19.03 46.11
N VAL A 410 28.90 19.82 46.69
CA VAL A 410 28.97 20.29 48.09
C VAL A 410 27.71 19.88 48.84
N ASN A 411 27.88 19.17 49.96
CA ASN A 411 26.81 18.95 50.93
C ASN A 411 27.01 19.83 52.15
N VAL A 412 25.98 20.57 52.54
CA VAL A 412 26.01 21.41 53.74
C VAL A 412 25.13 20.79 54.82
N SER A 413 25.71 20.63 56.00
CA SER A 413 25.04 20.26 57.24
C SER A 413 25.33 21.32 58.30
N ASP A 414 24.56 21.36 59.38
CA ASP A 414 24.67 22.44 60.37
C ASP A 414 26.07 22.50 61.02
N GLY A 415 26.88 23.45 60.55
CA GLY A 415 28.24 23.69 61.01
C GLY A 415 29.31 22.76 60.41
N SER A 416 28.99 21.96 59.38
CA SER A 416 29.97 21.15 58.66
C SER A 416 29.58 20.92 57.20
N CYS A 417 30.56 20.78 56.31
CA CYS A 417 30.32 20.49 54.91
C CYS A 417 31.11 19.28 54.42
N GLU A 418 30.64 18.74 53.31
CA GLU A 418 31.32 17.68 52.56
C GLU A 418 31.59 18.18 51.15
N VAL A 419 32.86 18.27 50.79
CA VAL A 419 33.33 18.59 49.44
C VAL A 419 33.65 17.29 48.73
N ILE A 420 32.95 17.04 47.64
CA ILE A 420 33.00 15.78 46.91
C ILE A 420 33.47 16.05 45.49
N GLU A 421 34.58 15.42 45.11
CA GLU A 421 34.97 15.27 43.71
C GLU A 421 34.48 13.92 43.20
N ILE A 422 33.84 13.88 42.04
CA ILE A 422 33.23 12.67 41.48
C ILE A 422 34.05 12.24 40.27
N LYS A 423 34.69 11.07 40.35
CA LYS A 423 35.61 10.58 39.32
C LYS A 423 35.31 9.13 38.91
N PRO A 424 35.67 8.72 37.69
CA PRO A 424 35.60 7.31 37.32
C PRO A 424 36.56 6.49 38.20
N ASN A 425 36.17 5.25 38.53
CA ASN A 425 37.00 4.32 39.29
C ASN A 425 38.14 3.71 38.45
N SER A 426 39.08 4.55 37.99
CA SER A 426 40.29 4.14 37.25
C SER A 426 41.55 4.67 37.95
N PRO A 427 42.76 4.13 37.67
CA PRO A 427 44.00 4.65 38.25
C PRO A 427 44.21 6.14 37.99
N THR A 428 43.93 6.60 36.77
CA THR A 428 44.02 8.01 36.38
C THR A 428 42.94 8.87 37.04
N GLY A 429 41.70 8.38 37.11
CA GLY A 429 40.59 9.07 37.76
C GLY A 429 40.80 9.25 39.27
N ARG A 430 41.36 8.24 39.93
CA ARG A 430 41.74 8.30 41.36
C ARG A 430 42.80 9.38 41.61
N SER A 431 43.91 9.31 40.87
CA SER A 431 45.00 10.30 41.01
C SER A 431 44.51 11.73 40.76
N ALA A 432 43.72 11.95 39.72
CA ALA A 432 43.19 13.27 39.39
C ALA A 432 42.20 13.80 40.45
N GLY A 433 41.34 12.94 41.00
CA GLY A 433 40.42 13.30 42.06
C GLY A 433 41.12 13.70 43.35
N GLU A 434 42.16 12.95 43.74
CA GLU A 434 42.97 13.26 44.93
C GLU A 434 43.72 14.57 44.77
N GLU A 435 44.31 14.82 43.61
CA GLU A 435 44.99 16.08 43.29
C GLU A 435 44.02 17.27 43.32
N GLN A 436 42.82 17.11 42.76
CA GLN A 436 41.80 18.15 42.78
C GLN A 436 41.36 18.46 44.21
N ILE A 437 41.08 17.45 45.04
CA ILE A 437 40.73 17.67 46.45
C ILE A 437 41.83 18.39 47.21
N ALA A 438 43.10 18.01 47.03
CA ALA A 438 44.21 18.67 47.70
C ALA A 438 44.26 20.17 47.33
N LYS A 439 44.06 20.49 46.05
CA LYS A 439 43.96 21.88 45.57
C LYS A 439 42.76 22.61 46.17
N ARG A 440 41.56 22.00 46.17
CA ARG A 440 40.34 22.58 46.75
C ARG A 440 40.50 22.88 48.24
N LYS A 441 41.16 21.97 48.97
CA LYS A 441 41.42 22.14 50.40
C LYS A 441 42.26 23.39 50.66
N THR A 442 43.41 23.52 49.99
CA THR A 442 44.28 24.69 50.14
C THR A 442 43.54 26.00 49.87
N VAL A 443 42.82 26.07 48.75
CA VAL A 443 42.05 27.27 48.39
C VAL A 443 41.01 27.63 49.45
N LEU A 444 40.22 26.66 49.92
CA LEU A 444 39.15 26.95 50.88
C LEU A 444 39.69 27.34 52.26
N GLU A 445 40.83 26.79 52.67
CA GLU A 445 41.52 27.18 53.90
C GLU A 445 42.12 28.59 53.80
N GLU A 446 42.64 28.98 52.64
CA GLU A 446 43.10 30.34 52.36
C GLU A 446 41.94 31.34 52.40
N LEU A 447 40.86 31.07 51.66
CA LEU A 447 39.66 31.91 51.67
C LEU A 447 39.05 32.05 53.07
N HIS A 448 39.13 31.01 53.91
CA HIS A 448 38.68 31.10 55.31
C HIS A 448 39.57 32.00 56.15
N ARG A 449 40.89 31.91 55.97
CA ARG A 449 41.86 32.74 56.68
C ARG A 449 41.69 34.22 56.37
N ASP A 450 41.32 34.52 55.13
CA ASP A 450 41.18 35.89 54.62
C ASP A 450 39.75 36.44 54.77
N ASP A 451 38.82 35.68 55.37
CA ASP A 451 37.38 36.00 55.50
C ASP A 451 36.66 36.22 54.16
N GLU A 452 37.15 35.54 53.10
CA GLU A 452 36.65 35.61 51.73
C GLU A 452 35.89 34.34 51.30
N LEU A 453 35.50 33.48 52.26
CA LEU A 453 34.70 32.30 51.93
C LEU A 453 33.39 32.70 51.24
N PRO A 454 33.03 32.05 50.12
CA PRO A 454 31.75 32.33 49.49
C PRO A 454 30.57 31.83 50.36
N GLU A 455 29.41 32.47 50.23
CA GLU A 455 28.28 32.39 51.17
C GLU A 455 27.86 30.97 51.58
N LEU A 456 27.85 30.02 50.63
CA LEU A 456 27.49 28.64 50.92
C LEU A 456 28.51 27.99 51.89
N MET A 457 29.80 28.31 51.71
CA MET A 457 30.90 27.72 52.49
C MET A 457 31.04 28.34 53.88
N LYS A 458 30.51 29.56 54.11
CA LYS A 458 30.43 30.15 55.45
C LYS A 458 29.61 29.29 56.41
N ARG A 459 28.62 28.54 55.90
CA ARG A 459 27.80 27.59 56.69
C ARG A 459 28.59 26.39 57.21
N CYS A 460 29.79 26.15 56.67
CA CYS A 460 30.70 25.10 57.10
C CYS A 460 31.57 25.52 58.30
N VAL A 461 31.52 26.79 58.71
CA VAL A 461 32.29 27.32 59.84
C VAL A 461 31.53 27.10 61.14
N LYS A 462 32.15 26.43 62.11
CA LYS A 462 31.61 26.26 63.46
C LYS A 462 32.70 26.54 64.47
N ASP A 463 32.37 27.35 65.47
CA ASP A 463 33.31 27.78 66.52
C ASP A 463 34.61 28.39 65.95
N GLY A 464 34.49 29.17 64.86
CA GLY A 464 35.60 29.84 64.17
C GLY A 464 36.47 28.93 63.29
N SER A 465 36.20 27.63 63.25
CA SER A 465 36.95 26.65 62.46
C SER A 465 36.17 26.20 61.22
N LEU A 466 36.86 26.08 60.09
CA LEU A 466 36.27 25.53 58.85
C LEU A 466 36.18 24.00 58.94
N ASN A 467 34.96 23.47 59.00
CA ASN A 467 34.72 22.04 59.13
C ASN A 467 34.30 21.44 57.79
N ILE A 468 35.28 21.00 57.00
CA ILE A 468 35.04 20.35 55.71
C ILE A 468 35.61 18.94 55.71
N ARG A 469 34.77 17.97 55.35
CA ARG A 469 35.19 16.63 54.95
C ARG A 469 35.40 16.62 53.44
N TYR A 470 36.61 16.26 53.01
CA TYR A 470 36.90 16.08 51.59
C TYR A 470 36.85 14.60 51.22
N GLN A 471 36.19 14.26 50.12
CA GLN A 471 36.16 12.89 49.62
C GLN A 471 36.10 12.83 48.10
N VAL A 472 36.77 11.84 47.52
CA VAL A 472 36.54 11.49 46.12
C VAL A 472 35.50 10.37 46.11
N LYS A 473 34.37 10.58 45.43
CA LYS A 473 33.43 9.52 45.13
C LYS A 473 33.76 8.93 43.78
N TYR A 474 33.92 7.61 43.77
CA TYR A 474 34.17 6.86 42.55
C TYR A 474 32.89 6.22 42.04
N TYR A 475 32.63 6.34 40.74
CA TYR A 475 31.62 5.51 40.09
C TYR A 475 32.30 4.39 39.32
N GLU A 476 31.71 3.19 39.42
CA GLU A 476 32.11 2.07 38.59
C GLU A 476 31.71 2.34 37.14
N TYR A 477 32.72 2.37 36.29
CA TYR A 477 32.58 2.04 34.89
C TYR A 477 32.63 0.51 34.81
N CYS A 478 31.73 -0.16 34.09
CA CYS A 478 31.78 -1.63 33.99
C CYS A 478 33.20 -2.10 33.63
N PRO A 479 33.73 -3.17 34.25
CA PRO A 479 35.13 -3.17 34.69
C PRO A 479 36.15 -3.72 33.67
N VAL A 480 37.36 -3.17 33.80
CA VAL A 480 38.73 -3.59 33.41
C VAL A 480 39.12 -3.88 31.96
N GLY A 481 40.00 -3.01 31.43
CA GLY A 481 40.84 -3.25 30.24
C GLY A 481 40.98 -2.06 29.29
N ILE A 482 41.33 -0.86 29.78
CA ILE A 482 41.51 0.33 28.92
C ILE A 482 42.94 0.37 28.37
N GLU A 483 43.30 -0.58 27.49
CA GLU A 483 44.63 -0.55 26.85
C GLU A 483 44.61 -0.07 25.39
N ASN A 484 43.44 0.07 24.73
CA ASN A 484 43.38 0.31 23.28
C ASN A 484 42.41 1.40 22.80
N ILE A 485 42.00 2.36 23.64
CA ILE A 485 41.20 3.50 23.16
C ILE A 485 42.13 4.68 22.92
N ASP A 486 42.60 4.79 21.68
CA ASP A 486 43.39 5.92 21.23
C ASP A 486 42.47 7.14 21.06
N VAL A 487 42.26 7.87 22.15
CA VAL A 487 41.54 9.16 22.12
C VAL A 487 42.52 10.22 21.64
N LEU A 488 42.73 10.29 20.33
CA LEU A 488 43.32 11.49 19.74
C LEU A 488 42.30 12.62 19.91
N THR A 489 42.54 13.48 20.91
CA THR A 489 41.86 14.76 21.05
C THR A 489 42.41 15.70 19.98
N GLU A 490 41.93 15.55 18.75
CA GLU A 490 41.93 16.70 17.83
C GLU A 490 40.73 17.56 18.23
N ASP A 491 41.04 18.67 18.89
CA ASP A 491 40.14 19.81 18.95
C ASP A 491 39.91 20.28 17.52
N ALA A 492 38.74 19.96 17.00
CA ALA A 492 38.18 20.59 15.82
C ALA A 492 36.77 21.03 16.20
N ASP A 493 36.71 22.14 16.94
CA ASP A 493 35.62 23.14 16.91
C ASP A 493 35.89 24.20 18.01
N GLU A 494 36.94 25.00 17.79
CA GLU A 494 36.75 26.45 17.63
C GLU A 494 36.89 26.78 16.14
#